data_AF-A0A7W1KSR8-F1
#
_entry.id   AF-A0A7W1KSR8-F1
#
_cell.length_a   1.000
_cell.length_b   1.000
_cell.length_c   1.000
_cell.angle_alpha   90.00
_cell.angle_beta   90.00
_cell.angle_gamma   90.00
#
_symmetry.space_group_name_H-M   'P 1'
#
loop_
_entity.id
_entity.type
_entity.pdbx_description
1 polymer ?
#
loop_
_entity_poly.entity_id
_entity_poly.type
_entity_poly.pdbx_seq_one_letter_code
_entity_poly.pdbx_strand_id
1 'polypeptide(L)'
;MFIALYHWKVKEGHEKSFLEGWHRRTEEIYQHCGSLGSRLHQAEDGTWVAYAQWPDRRTYDAAQSIPVIDAEARMIFRESIEEAYP
;
A
#
# COMPACT_ATOMS: atom_id res chain seq x y z
N MET A 1 18.48 5.81 0.41
CA MET A 1 17.03 6.05 0.51
C MET A 1 16.38 5.70 -0.81
N PHE A 2 15.35 4.87 -0.78
CA PHE A 2 14.55 4.48 -1.94
C PHE A 2 13.08 4.79 -1.65
N ILE A 3 12.36 5.32 -2.63
CA ILE A 3 10.94 5.70 -2.51
C ILE A 3 10.15 4.89 -3.53
N ALA A 4 9.13 4.18 -3.06
CA ALA A 4 8.13 3.56 -3.91
C ALA A 4 6.88 4.44 -3.92
N LEU A 5 6.43 4.82 -5.11
CA LEU A 5 5.17 5.55 -5.31
C LEU A 5 4.12 4.58 -5.81
N TYR A 6 2.89 4.80 -5.36
CA TYR A 6 1.73 4.04 -5.77
C TYR A 6 0.57 4.97 -6.04
N HIS A 7 -0.24 4.64 -7.04
CA HIS A 7 -1.37 5.44 -7.45
C HIS A 7 -2.52 4.53 -7.85
N TRP A 8 -3.72 4.80 -7.31
CA TRP A 8 -4.90 3.98 -7.51
C TRP A 8 -6.16 4.79 -7.73
N LYS A 9 -7.06 4.25 -8.53
CA LYS A 9 -8.47 4.58 -8.47
C LYS A 9 -9.18 3.54 -7.60
N VAL A 10 -10.00 3.99 -6.66
CA VAL A 10 -10.77 3.14 -5.74
C VAL A 10 -12.20 3.04 -6.24
N LYS A 11 -12.82 1.86 -6.12
CA LYS A 11 -14.22 1.66 -6.47
C LYS A 11 -15.12 2.53 -5.61
N GLU A 12 -16.11 3.16 -6.22
CA GLU A 12 -17.08 4.00 -5.53
C GLU A 12 -17.75 3.24 -4.37
N GLY A 13 -17.71 3.81 -3.16
CA GLY A 13 -18.28 3.22 -1.95
C GLY A 13 -17.38 2.22 -1.22
N HIS A 14 -16.17 1.93 -1.75
CA HIS A 14 -15.20 1.04 -1.14
C HIS A 14 -14.06 1.78 -0.41
N GLU A 15 -14.12 3.10 -0.24
CA GLU A 15 -13.04 3.92 0.31
C GLU A 15 -12.67 3.51 1.74
N LYS A 16 -13.67 3.15 2.56
CA LYS A 16 -13.42 2.67 3.93
C LYS A 16 -12.66 1.34 3.93
N SER A 17 -13.08 0.39 3.11
CA SER A 17 -12.42 -0.91 2.95
C SER A 17 -11.00 -0.74 2.40
N PHE A 18 -10.82 0.16 1.44
CA PHE A 18 -9.50 0.52 0.91
C PHE A 18 -8.58 1.05 2.01
N LEU A 19 -9.06 2.01 2.82
CA LEU A 19 -8.29 2.59 3.91
C LEU A 19 -7.92 1.54 4.98
N GLU A 20 -8.86 0.70 5.38
CA GLU A 20 -8.63 -0.37 6.36
C GLU A 20 -7.57 -1.36 5.85
N GLY A 21 -7.77 -1.90 4.65
CA GLY A 21 -6.85 -2.84 4.04
C GLY A 21 -5.47 -2.23 3.81
N TRP A 22 -5.40 -0.98 3.34
CA TRP A 22 -4.14 -0.27 3.14
C TRP A 22 -3.38 -0.05 4.45
N HIS A 23 -4.09 0.33 5.52
CA HIS A 23 -3.50 0.58 6.83
C HIS A 23 -2.90 -0.70 7.41
N ARG A 24 -3.69 -1.78 7.48
CA ARG A 24 -3.24 -3.09 7.98
C ARG A 24 -2.04 -3.62 7.18
N ARG A 25 -2.08 -3.50 5.84
CA ARG A 25 -0.97 -3.93 4.97
C ARG A 25 0.30 -3.10 5.16
N THR A 26 0.17 -1.79 5.30
CA THR A 26 1.33 -0.90 5.53
C THR A 26 1.95 -1.14 6.90
N GLU A 27 1.13 -1.38 7.92
CA GLU A 27 1.59 -1.71 9.26
C GLU A 27 2.38 -3.03 9.27
N GLU A 28 1.85 -4.08 8.64
CA GLU A 28 2.55 -5.36 8.47
C GLU A 28 3.92 -5.18 7.80
N ILE A 29 3.97 -4.43 6.69
CA ILE A 29 5.21 -4.15 5.96
C ILE A 29 6.21 -3.38 6.83
N TYR A 30 5.74 -2.42 7.64
CA TYR A 30 6.58 -1.68 8.56
C TYR A 30 7.18 -2.59 9.64
N GLN A 31 6.36 -3.47 10.23
CA GLN A 31 6.78 -4.38 11.30
C GLN A 31 7.71 -5.50 10.83
N HIS A 32 7.54 -6.00 9.60
CA HIS A 32 8.19 -7.24 9.16
C HIS A 32 9.19 -7.07 8.01
N CYS A 33 9.12 -5.99 7.23
CA CYS A 33 9.88 -5.88 5.99
C CYS A 33 10.97 -4.79 6.01
N GLY A 34 11.12 -4.03 7.10
CA GLY A 34 12.16 -3.00 7.22
C GLY A 34 11.87 -1.70 6.44
N SER A 35 10.59 -1.45 6.15
CA SER A 35 10.11 -0.15 5.65
C SER A 35 10.33 0.95 6.69
N LEU A 36 10.51 2.20 6.24
CA LEU A 36 10.59 3.41 7.07
C LEU A 36 9.22 4.11 7.21
N GLY A 37 8.14 3.41 6.85
CA GLY A 37 6.77 3.90 6.88
C GLY A 37 6.25 4.34 5.51
N SER A 38 4.93 4.52 5.44
CA SER A 38 4.23 4.97 4.24
C SER A 38 3.18 6.01 4.61
N ARG A 39 2.83 6.88 3.66
CA ARG A 39 1.71 7.82 3.80
C ARG A 39 0.79 7.69 2.60
N LEU A 40 -0.49 7.85 2.86
CA LEU A 40 -1.56 7.82 1.88
C LEU A 40 -2.23 9.18 1.83
N HIS A 41 -2.52 9.62 0.61
CA HIS A 41 -3.19 10.87 0.30
C HIS A 41 -4.32 10.60 -0.68
N GLN A 42 -5.40 11.37 -0.57
CA GLN A 42 -6.41 11.47 -1.61
C GLN A 42 -6.08 12.70 -2.46
N ALA A 43 -6.01 12.51 -3.78
CA ALA A 43 -5.79 13.58 -4.75
C ALA A 43 -7.12 14.30 -5.09
N GLU A 44 -7.02 15.49 -5.68
CA GLU A 44 -8.19 16.31 -6.03
C GLU A 44 -9.10 15.65 -7.08
N ASP A 45 -8.55 14.77 -7.92
CA ASP A 45 -9.29 13.99 -8.92
C ASP A 45 -9.98 12.74 -8.34
N GLY A 46 -9.92 12.56 -7.02
CA GLY A 46 -10.51 11.42 -6.31
C GLY A 46 -9.65 10.15 -6.30
N THR A 47 -8.50 10.15 -6.96
CA THR A 47 -7.53 9.04 -6.89
C THR A 47 -6.76 9.06 -5.57
N TRP A 48 -6.08 7.96 -5.29
CA TRP A 48 -5.31 7.75 -4.05
C TRP A 48 -3.84 7.56 -4.38
N VAL A 49 -2.97 8.31 -3.71
CA VAL A 49 -1.51 8.26 -3.89
C VAL A 49 -0.84 7.90 -2.58
N ALA A 50 0.04 6.91 -2.60
CA ALA A 50 0.88 6.58 -1.47
C ALA A 50 2.37 6.67 -1.81
N TYR A 51 3.17 7.03 -0.82
CA TYR A 51 4.62 6.93 -0.91
C TYR A 51 5.18 6.17 0.29
N ALA A 52 5.94 5.11 0.00
CA ALA A 52 6.61 4.29 0.99
C ALA A 52 8.10 4.58 0.98
N GLN A 53 8.66 4.81 2.17
CA GLN A 53 10.08 5.10 2.36
C GLN A 53 10.83 3.82 2.72
N TRP A 54 11.98 3.61 2.08
CA TRP A 54 12.84 2.46 2.30
C TRP A 54 14.29 2.90 2.49
N PRO A 55 15.10 2.17 3.28
CA PRO A 55 16.51 2.50 3.43
C PRO A 55 17.23 2.41 2.08
N ASP A 56 16.94 1.38 1.30
CA ASP A 56 17.48 1.13 -0.03
C ASP A 56 16.57 0.24 -0.90
N ARG A 57 16.93 0.13 -2.18
CA ARG A 57 16.19 -0.67 -3.18
C ARG A 57 16.23 -2.17 -2.88
N ARG A 58 17.32 -2.67 -2.29
CA ARG A 58 17.49 -4.10 -1.99
C ARG A 58 16.52 -4.54 -0.90
N THR A 59 16.31 -3.74 0.13
CA THR A 59 15.29 -4.00 1.16
C THR A 59 13.88 -4.01 0.56
N TYR A 60 13.57 -3.04 -0.31
CA TYR A 60 12.29 -2.99 -1.03
C TYR A 60 12.05 -4.24 -1.88
N ASP A 61 13.03 -4.67 -2.67
CA ASP A 61 12.91 -5.85 -3.53
C ASP A 61 12.75 -7.14 -2.69
N ALA A 62 13.50 -7.28 -1.59
CA ALA A 62 13.40 -8.43 -0.69
C ALA A 62 12.01 -8.52 -0.04
N ALA A 63 11.40 -7.38 0.30
CA ALA A 63 10.07 -7.33 0.89
C ALA A 63 8.98 -7.93 -0.01
N GLN A 64 9.16 -7.93 -1.33
CA GLN A 64 8.20 -8.52 -2.28
C GLN A 64 8.09 -10.05 -2.16
N SER A 65 9.11 -10.69 -1.58
CA SER A 65 9.16 -12.15 -1.40
C SER A 65 8.70 -12.60 -0.01
N ILE A 66 8.43 -11.66 0.90
CA ILE A 66 7.93 -11.98 2.25
C ILE A 66 6.47 -12.42 2.14
N PRO A 67 6.09 -13.59 2.70
CA PRO A 67 4.71 -14.04 2.71
C PRO A 67 3.79 -13.03 3.37
N VAL A 68 2.58 -12.91 2.85
CA VAL A 68 1.54 -12.08 3.45
C VAL A 68 1.00 -12.78 4.68
N ILE A 69 1.12 -12.12 5.83
CA ILE A 69 0.65 -12.55 7.14
C ILE A 69 -0.85 -12.24 7.26
N ASP A 70 -1.25 -11.01 6.94
CA ASP A 70 -2.67 -10.60 6.94
C ASP A 70 -3.28 -10.75 5.54
N ALA A 71 -3.66 -11.99 5.22
CA ALA A 71 -4.27 -12.33 3.94
C ALA A 71 -5.61 -11.61 3.72
N GLU A 72 -6.39 -11.40 4.78
CA GLU A 72 -7.67 -10.69 4.72
C GLU A 72 -7.46 -9.22 4.35
N ALA A 73 -6.55 -8.52 5.02
CA ALA A 73 -6.23 -7.13 4.68
C ALA A 73 -5.77 -7.00 3.22
N ARG A 74 -4.97 -7.95 2.73
CA ARG A 74 -4.56 -7.99 1.32
C ARG A 74 -5.75 -8.13 0.39
N MET A 75 -6.70 -9.01 0.71
CA MET A 75 -7.90 -9.21 -0.11
C MET A 75 -8.77 -7.95 -0.12
N ILE A 76 -9.14 -7.43 1.05
CA ILE A 76 -9.98 -6.22 1.19
C ILE A 76 -9.35 -5.05 0.43
N PHE A 77 -8.05 -4.82 0.60
CA PHE A 77 -7.32 -3.77 -0.12
C PHE A 77 -7.40 -3.96 -1.64
N ARG A 78 -7.09 -5.16 -2.14
CA ARG A 78 -7.09 -5.46 -3.59
C ARG A 78 -8.48 -5.39 -4.20
N GLU A 79 -9.50 -5.86 -3.51
CA GLU A 79 -10.87 -5.86 -4.00
C GLU A 79 -11.49 -4.46 -4.04
N SER A 80 -10.96 -3.53 -3.25
CA SER A 80 -11.40 -2.12 -3.24
C SER A 80 -10.80 -1.30 -4.39
N ILE A 81 -9.75 -1.78 -5.05
CA ILE A 81 -9.10 -1.07 -6.17
C ILE A 81 -9.89 -1.29 -7.46
N GLU A 82 -10.21 -0.20 -8.15
CA GLU A 82 -10.78 -0.21 -9.51
C GLU A 82 -9.65 -0.29 -10.54
N GLU A 83 -8.64 0.57 -10.38
CA GLU A 83 -7.50 0.67 -11.30
C GLU A 83 -6.21 0.98 -10.51
N ALA A 84 -5.09 0.39 -10.93
CA ALA A 84 -3.76 0.69 -10.40
C ALA A 84 -2.91 1.29 -11.52
N TYR A 85 -2.34 2.45 -11.28
CA TYR A 85 -1.53 3.17 -12.25
C TYR A 85 -0.04 2.77 -12.13
N PRO A 86 0.72 2.82 -13.23
CA PRO A 86 2.14 2.43 -13.27
C PRO A 86 3.07 3.36 -12.48
#